data_AF-J9R143-F1
#
_entry.id   AF-J9R143-F1
#
_cell.length_a   1.000
_cell.length_b   1.000
_cell.length_c   1.000
_cell.angle_alpha   90.00
_cell.angle_beta   90.00
_cell.angle_gamma   90.00
#
_symmetry.space_group_name_H-M   'P 1'
#
loop_
_entity.id
_entity.type
_entity.pdbx_description
1 polymer ?
#
loop_
_entity_poly.entity_id
_entity_poly.type
_entity_poly.pdbx_seq_one_letter_code
_entity_poly.pdbx_strand_id
1 'polypeptide(L)'
;MFLRKKISLLVVLSLLFLGCSRSIDKDVFHTNSVEYNPELSVNHIHFSKESSERKKEMLRLSGQGESFDTITNSNLRSFRTSEFLKVELLDEKNIRVTSWLAKAVKNVKIYAKVKAVNSSPFLVATLDSIPGFTQLYITPNFVNKESIYKLENGDWLSFHIPKMRSSSIEFSVDSNDPFYRKVKDEIKVDWYCFFGKYNQANWGRINALYAREWVVMITNWAYMVSSPEMKHLMYNYQKVMDGHITNNEGRKLTEEEHRSLYDNNILRSRNLRLGITMIGGGLGGGDVYGVDTWMFYSHYYSLPGAPWEILSHEFGHVLGYNHSSNMTYGGHDGWASRAMPWLHHYLRKAQRLPYLDPKTVDFANQKYKDFLYNTVNENLRVYRGDETRLDKYFKENLNWNN
;
A
#
# COMPACT_ATOMS: atom_id res chain seq x y z
N MET A 1 -76.55 30.27 30.96
CA MET A 1 -75.92 30.16 32.29
C MET A 1 -75.42 28.72 32.45
N PHE A 2 -74.08 28.51 32.51
CA PHE A 2 -73.35 27.43 33.23
C PHE A 2 -73.80 25.95 32.99
N LEU A 3 -72.99 24.90 32.74
CA LEU A 3 -71.58 24.62 33.00
C LEU A 3 -71.24 23.17 32.52
N ARG A 4 -69.98 22.95 32.07
CA ARG A 4 -69.07 21.80 32.34
C ARG A 4 -69.15 20.41 31.63
N LYS A 5 -67.94 20.04 31.13
CA LYS A 5 -67.22 18.72 31.04
C LYS A 5 -67.67 17.76 29.92
N LYS A 6 -66.79 17.12 29.13
CA LYS A 6 -65.44 16.54 29.34
C LYS A 6 -64.63 16.63 28.02
N ILE A 7 -63.44 17.23 27.98
CA ILE A 7 -62.09 16.61 28.01
C ILE A 7 -62.01 15.16 27.51
N SER A 8 -61.41 14.98 26.33
CA SER A 8 -60.44 13.91 26.05
C SER A 8 -59.33 14.48 25.18
N LEU A 9 -58.13 14.43 25.73
CA LEU A 9 -56.89 15.01 25.24
C LEU A 9 -56.14 13.90 24.47
N LEU A 10 -55.93 14.07 23.16
CA LEU A 10 -55.02 13.22 22.39
C LEU A 10 -53.84 14.11 21.95
N VAL A 11 -52.73 14.02 22.68
CA VAL A 11 -51.48 14.71 22.36
C VAL A 11 -50.71 13.84 21.38
N VAL A 12 -50.68 14.21 20.10
CA VAL A 12 -49.71 13.69 19.14
C VAL A 12 -48.47 14.58 19.24
N LEU A 13 -47.44 14.05 19.89
CA LEU A 13 -46.13 14.68 20.00
C LEU A 13 -45.37 14.41 18.69
N SER A 14 -45.49 15.31 17.70
CA SER A 14 -44.66 15.28 16.51
C SER A 14 -43.27 15.86 16.82
N LEU A 15 -42.31 14.99 17.10
CA LEU A 15 -40.88 15.29 17.18
C LEU A 15 -40.36 15.73 15.79
N LEU A 16 -40.02 17.02 15.69
CA LEU A 16 -39.23 17.59 14.61
C LEU A 16 -37.82 16.98 14.62
N PHE A 17 -37.58 15.98 13.78
CA PHE A 17 -36.21 15.63 13.37
C PHE A 17 -35.77 16.63 12.29
N LEU A 18 -35.05 17.67 12.71
CA LEU A 18 -34.19 18.47 11.84
C LEU A 18 -33.00 17.61 11.40
N GLY A 19 -33.25 16.68 10.46
CA GLY A 19 -32.20 16.05 9.69
C GLY A 19 -31.69 17.04 8.65
N CYS A 20 -30.46 17.52 8.81
CA CYS A 20 -29.74 18.20 7.73
C CYS A 20 -29.46 17.18 6.61
N SER A 21 -30.43 16.93 5.74
CA SER A 21 -30.15 16.36 4.43
C SER A 21 -29.51 17.47 3.60
N ARG A 22 -28.20 17.40 3.38
CA ARG A 22 -27.59 18.12 2.27
C ARG A 22 -28.11 17.43 1.00
N SER A 23 -29.18 17.97 0.43
CA SER A 23 -29.61 17.62 -0.92
C SER A 23 -28.45 17.99 -1.85
N ILE A 24 -27.87 16.99 -2.49
CA ILE A 24 -27.14 17.24 -3.73
C ILE A 24 -28.25 17.40 -4.76
N ASP A 25 -28.44 18.61 -5.29
CA ASP A 25 -29.43 18.86 -6.33
C ASP A 25 -29.17 17.91 -7.50
N LYS A 26 -30.13 17.03 -7.75
CA LYS A 26 -30.12 16.11 -8.90
C LYS A 26 -30.27 16.87 -10.22
N ASP A 27 -30.71 18.12 -10.18
CA ASP A 27 -30.94 19.01 -11.32
C ASP A 27 -29.64 19.55 -11.97
N VAL A 28 -28.46 19.18 -11.45
CA VAL A 28 -27.14 19.59 -12.00
C VAL A 28 -26.57 18.55 -12.99
N PHE A 29 -27.28 17.44 -13.20
CA PHE A 29 -26.76 16.33 -14.00
C PHE A 29 -27.72 15.98 -15.13
N HIS A 30 -27.29 16.20 -16.37
CA HIS A 30 -28.07 15.87 -17.57
C HIS A 30 -27.33 14.80 -18.38
N THR A 31 -28.05 13.74 -18.76
CA THR A 31 -27.61 12.68 -19.68
C THR A 31 -28.46 12.77 -20.95
N ASN A 32 -28.18 13.75 -21.81
CA ASN A 32 -28.85 13.86 -23.11
C ASN A 32 -27.83 13.86 -24.24
N SER A 33 -28.21 13.19 -25.34
CA SER A 33 -27.48 13.20 -26.62
C SER A 33 -27.60 14.57 -27.28
N VAL A 34 -26.61 15.43 -27.08
CA VAL A 34 -26.48 16.68 -27.85
C VAL A 34 -25.25 16.54 -28.74
N GLU A 35 -25.45 16.70 -30.06
CA GLU A 35 -24.36 16.98 -31.00
C GLU A 35 -23.73 18.33 -30.62
N TYR A 36 -22.66 18.28 -29.85
CA TYR A 36 -21.85 19.44 -29.52
C TYR A 36 -20.41 18.99 -29.41
N ASN A 37 -19.52 19.66 -30.13
CA ASN A 37 -18.11 19.29 -30.35
C ASN A 37 -17.25 19.78 -29.17
N PRO A 38 -16.86 18.94 -28.18
CA PRO A 38 -16.06 19.41 -27.07
C PRO A 38 -14.61 18.97 -27.28
N GLU A 39 -13.66 19.91 -27.29
CA GLU A 39 -12.34 19.53 -26.81
C GLU A 39 -12.54 18.99 -25.40
N LEU A 40 -12.31 17.68 -25.22
CA LEU A 40 -12.48 17.03 -23.93
C LEU A 40 -11.62 17.80 -22.91
N SER A 41 -12.20 18.13 -21.75
CA SER A 41 -11.52 18.85 -20.67
C SER A 41 -10.48 17.97 -19.95
N VAL A 42 -9.69 17.18 -20.66
CA VAL A 42 -8.66 16.31 -20.08
C VAL A 42 -7.38 17.10 -19.91
N ASN A 43 -6.81 17.06 -18.71
CA ASN A 43 -5.49 17.63 -18.46
C ASN A 43 -4.41 16.70 -19.05
N HIS A 44 -3.71 17.14 -20.10
CA HIS A 44 -2.53 16.44 -20.62
C HIS A 44 -1.26 16.98 -19.97
N ILE A 45 -0.62 16.17 -19.13
CA ILE A 45 0.48 16.58 -18.26
C ILE A 45 1.77 15.88 -18.68
N HIS A 46 2.82 16.69 -18.88
CA HIS A 46 4.20 16.23 -19.01
C HIS A 46 4.95 16.53 -17.72
N PHE A 47 5.18 15.54 -16.86
CA PHE A 47 5.66 15.78 -15.50
C PHE A 47 6.99 16.55 -15.45
N SER A 48 7.89 16.30 -16.40
CA SER A 48 9.18 16.99 -16.50
C SER A 48 9.02 18.49 -16.75
N LYS A 49 7.96 18.90 -17.46
CA LYS A 49 7.65 20.30 -17.82
C LYS A 49 6.85 21.04 -16.75
N GLU A 50 6.37 20.35 -15.73
CA GLU A 50 5.59 20.97 -14.66
C GLU A 50 6.43 21.88 -13.76
N SER A 51 5.84 22.98 -13.29
CA SER A 51 6.50 23.93 -12.39
C SER A 51 6.81 23.31 -11.02
N SER A 52 7.79 23.86 -10.31
CA SER A 52 8.14 23.43 -8.95
C SER A 52 7.03 23.64 -7.93
N GLU A 53 6.06 24.52 -8.19
CA GLU A 53 4.88 24.72 -7.34
C GLU A 53 3.88 23.58 -7.49
N ARG A 54 3.84 22.94 -8.67
CA ARG A 54 2.92 21.85 -8.98
C ARG A 54 3.49 20.47 -8.66
N LYS A 55 4.78 20.34 -8.36
CA LYS A 55 5.41 19.06 -8.03
C LYS A 55 6.31 19.14 -6.80
N LYS A 56 6.27 18.11 -5.96
CA LYS A 56 7.10 18.02 -4.75
C LYS A 56 7.73 16.65 -4.62
N GLU A 57 9.04 16.60 -4.49
CA GLU A 57 9.74 15.37 -4.10
C GLU A 57 9.45 15.07 -2.63
N MET A 58 9.14 13.81 -2.33
CA MET A 58 8.99 13.26 -0.99
C MET A 58 10.22 12.44 -0.61
N LEU A 59 10.44 12.32 0.70
CA LEU A 59 11.56 11.55 1.26
C LEU A 59 12.87 11.93 0.57
N ARG A 60 13.08 13.25 0.38
CA ARG A 60 14.21 13.77 -0.39
C ARG A 60 15.53 13.32 0.23
N LEU A 61 16.50 12.95 -0.60
CA LEU A 61 17.86 12.56 -0.18
C LEU A 61 18.91 13.64 -0.40
N SER A 62 18.57 14.72 -1.11
CA SER A 62 19.47 15.86 -1.30
C SER A 62 19.47 16.82 -0.11
N GLY A 63 20.59 17.51 0.10
CA GLY A 63 20.81 18.40 1.24
C GLY A 63 20.70 17.65 2.57
N GLN A 64 19.99 18.23 3.54
CA GLN A 64 19.69 17.61 4.84
C GLN A 64 18.56 16.56 4.78
N GLY A 65 18.11 16.22 3.57
CA GLY A 65 16.95 15.35 3.35
C GLY A 65 15.62 15.97 3.78
N GLU A 66 14.64 15.12 4.06
CA GLU A 66 13.35 15.49 4.65
C GLU A 66 13.38 15.31 6.18
N SER A 67 12.76 16.22 6.93
CA SER A 67 12.85 16.22 8.40
C SER A 67 12.15 15.02 9.05
N PHE A 68 12.70 14.57 10.17
CA PHE A 68 12.13 13.51 11.01
C PHE A 68 10.66 13.76 11.38
N ASP A 69 10.29 14.99 11.75
CA ASP A 69 8.90 15.33 12.10
C ASP A 69 7.95 15.23 10.89
N THR A 70 8.42 15.53 9.68
CA THR A 70 7.61 15.34 8.47
C THR A 70 7.45 13.86 8.15
N ILE A 71 8.54 13.09 8.20
CA ILE A 71 8.55 11.65 7.91
C ILE A 71 7.67 10.88 8.89
N THR A 72 7.69 11.25 10.16
CA THR A 72 6.94 10.56 11.22
C THR A 72 5.52 11.08 11.42
N ASN A 73 5.10 12.11 10.67
CA ASN A 73 3.72 12.57 10.65
C ASN A 73 2.91 11.73 9.65
N SER A 74 2.10 10.81 10.16
CA SER A 74 1.29 9.90 9.33
C SER A 74 0.26 10.60 8.44
N ASN A 75 -0.12 11.85 8.73
CA ASN A 75 -1.00 12.64 7.86
C ASN A 75 -0.28 13.18 6.62
N LEU A 76 1.06 13.26 6.69
CA LEU A 76 1.92 13.70 5.58
C LEU A 76 2.59 12.52 4.89
N ARG A 77 2.94 11.49 5.67
CA ARG A 77 3.77 10.36 5.25
C ARG A 77 3.19 9.05 5.77
N SER A 78 2.25 8.53 4.99
CA SER A 78 1.71 7.18 5.12
C SER A 78 1.27 6.68 3.74
N PHE A 79 1.24 5.37 3.58
CA PHE A 79 0.80 4.73 2.36
C PHE A 79 0.02 3.46 2.66
N ARG A 80 -0.78 3.03 1.68
CA ARG A 80 -1.42 1.71 1.70
C ARG A 80 -0.77 0.83 0.64
N THR A 81 -0.55 -0.44 0.96
CA THR A 81 -0.06 -1.41 -0.03
C THR A 81 -1.04 -1.68 -1.17
N SER A 82 -2.31 -1.35 -0.96
CA SER A 82 -3.38 -1.36 -1.97
C SER A 82 -3.42 -0.09 -2.84
N GLU A 83 -2.68 0.98 -2.46
CA GLU A 83 -2.81 2.31 -3.05
C GLU A 83 -1.47 3.06 -3.11
N PHE A 84 -0.45 2.46 -3.72
CA PHE A 84 0.88 3.08 -3.87
C PHE A 84 0.88 4.34 -4.74
N LEU A 85 -0.03 4.41 -5.71
CA LEU A 85 -0.33 5.61 -6.47
C LEU A 85 -1.71 6.07 -6.04
N LYS A 86 -1.76 7.16 -5.27
CA LYS A 86 -2.97 7.66 -4.63
C LYS A 86 -3.40 8.96 -5.27
N VAL A 87 -4.70 9.14 -5.49
CA VAL A 87 -5.30 10.42 -5.89
C VAL A 87 -6.29 10.85 -4.82
N GLU A 88 -6.07 12.02 -4.24
CA GLU A 88 -6.91 12.53 -3.17
C GLU A 88 -7.26 14.00 -3.39
N LEU A 89 -8.39 14.43 -2.85
CA LEU A 89 -8.72 15.84 -2.78
C LEU A 89 -7.76 16.54 -1.83
N LEU A 90 -7.09 17.59 -2.32
CA LEU A 90 -6.30 18.48 -1.48
C LEU A 90 -7.18 19.55 -0.84
N ASP A 91 -8.08 20.11 -1.65
CA ASP A 91 -9.03 21.16 -1.25
C ASP A 91 -10.26 21.14 -2.18
N GLU A 92 -11.08 22.21 -2.15
CA GLU A 92 -12.29 22.32 -2.95
C GLU A 92 -12.04 22.42 -4.47
N LYS A 93 -10.79 22.59 -4.92
CA LYS A 93 -10.41 22.81 -6.32
C LYS A 93 -9.26 21.95 -6.83
N ASN A 94 -8.43 21.43 -5.93
CA ASN A 94 -7.22 20.71 -6.29
C ASN A 94 -7.26 19.26 -5.86
N ILE A 95 -6.68 18.40 -6.69
CA ILE A 95 -6.30 17.04 -6.33
C ILE A 95 -4.79 16.94 -6.15
N ARG A 96 -4.39 15.99 -5.32
CA ARG A 96 -3.00 15.58 -5.11
C ARG A 96 -2.85 14.14 -5.58
N VAL A 97 -1.89 13.93 -6.48
CA VAL A 97 -1.43 12.61 -6.90
C VAL A 97 -0.16 12.32 -6.13
N THR A 98 -0.12 11.25 -5.35
CA THR A 98 1.04 10.83 -4.57
C THR A 98 1.54 9.49 -5.09
N SER A 99 2.80 9.43 -5.52
CA SER A 99 3.51 8.20 -5.88
C SER A 99 4.42 7.81 -4.73
N TRP A 100 4.10 6.69 -4.06
CA TRP A 100 4.95 6.06 -3.05
C TRP A 100 5.93 5.04 -3.65
N LEU A 101 5.79 4.71 -4.93
CA LEU A 101 6.64 3.74 -5.60
C LEU A 101 8.08 4.24 -5.66
N ALA A 102 9.05 3.32 -5.64
CA ALA A 102 10.46 3.64 -5.79
C ALA A 102 10.90 3.75 -7.25
N LYS A 103 10.04 3.32 -8.19
CA LYS A 103 10.22 3.46 -9.64
C LYS A 103 9.21 4.45 -10.21
N ALA A 104 9.60 5.10 -11.30
CA ALA A 104 8.67 5.90 -12.08
C ALA A 104 7.62 5.00 -12.74
N VAL A 105 6.39 5.49 -12.85
CA VAL A 105 5.28 4.84 -13.55
C VAL A 105 4.94 5.66 -14.79
N LYS A 106 4.85 5.01 -15.95
CA LYS A 106 4.53 5.67 -17.23
C LYS A 106 3.03 5.65 -17.53
N ASN A 107 2.58 6.47 -18.47
CA ASN A 107 1.23 6.43 -19.05
C ASN A 107 0.11 6.41 -17.99
N VAL A 108 0.20 7.29 -17.00
CA VAL A 108 -0.75 7.35 -15.90
C VAL A 108 -2.02 8.04 -16.36
N LYS A 109 -3.17 7.45 -16.05
CA LYS A 109 -4.49 8.01 -16.30
C LYS A 109 -5.20 8.22 -14.97
N ILE A 110 -5.75 9.41 -14.78
CA ILE A 110 -6.55 9.76 -13.61
C ILE A 110 -7.99 9.84 -14.06
N TYR A 111 -8.84 9.06 -13.40
CA TYR A 111 -10.26 9.02 -13.64
C TYR A 111 -11.01 9.65 -12.48
N ALA A 112 -12.22 10.11 -12.76
CA ALA A 112 -13.17 10.49 -11.74
C ALA A 112 -14.53 9.84 -11.96
N LYS A 113 -15.30 9.77 -10.89
CA LYS A 113 -16.69 9.32 -10.86
C LYS A 113 -17.51 10.28 -10.03
N VAL A 114 -18.61 10.78 -10.59
CA VAL A 114 -19.60 11.55 -9.84
C VAL A 114 -20.49 10.58 -9.06
N LYS A 115 -20.50 10.70 -7.74
CA LYS A 115 -21.20 9.78 -6.84
C LYS A 115 -22.72 9.93 -6.91
N ALA A 116 -23.23 11.15 -7.05
CA ALA A 116 -24.67 11.45 -7.03
C ALA A 116 -25.48 10.75 -8.13
N VAL A 117 -24.85 10.53 -9.30
CA VAL A 117 -25.46 9.85 -10.45
C VAL A 117 -24.86 8.46 -10.71
N ASN A 118 -24.01 7.97 -9.79
CA ASN A 118 -23.30 6.70 -9.91
C ASN A 118 -22.68 6.49 -11.31
N SER A 119 -22.12 7.54 -11.90
CA SER A 119 -21.57 7.51 -13.26
C SER A 119 -20.50 6.42 -13.44
N SER A 120 -20.34 5.91 -14.66
CA SER A 120 -19.10 5.22 -15.03
C SER A 120 -17.91 6.20 -14.92
N PRO A 121 -16.67 5.71 -14.72
CA PRO A 121 -15.51 6.59 -14.68
C PRO A 121 -15.34 7.40 -15.97
N PHE A 122 -14.82 8.62 -15.84
CA PHE A 122 -14.39 9.46 -16.97
C PHE A 122 -12.97 9.96 -16.76
N LEU A 123 -12.25 10.14 -17.86
CA LEU A 123 -10.85 10.54 -17.85
C LEU A 123 -10.72 12.03 -17.50
N VAL A 124 -9.95 12.35 -16.46
CA VAL A 124 -9.69 13.72 -16.00
C VAL A 124 -8.31 14.19 -16.41
N ALA A 125 -7.30 13.33 -16.33
CA ALA A 125 -5.94 13.69 -16.69
C ALA A 125 -5.15 12.50 -17.22
N THR A 126 -4.16 12.79 -18.07
CA THR A 126 -3.13 11.85 -18.49
C THR A 126 -1.76 12.41 -18.15
N LEU A 127 -0.86 11.57 -17.62
CA LEU A 127 0.54 11.91 -17.39
C LEU A 127 1.41 10.98 -18.21
N ASP A 128 2.44 11.53 -18.86
CA ASP A 128 3.47 10.73 -19.54
C ASP A 128 4.22 9.82 -18.56
N SER A 129 4.55 10.34 -17.38
CA SER A 129 5.15 9.60 -16.27
C SER A 129 4.94 10.31 -14.94
N ILE A 130 5.04 9.57 -13.84
CA ILE A 130 5.19 10.12 -12.50
C ILE A 130 6.42 9.46 -11.83
N PRO A 131 7.42 10.23 -11.39
CA PRO A 131 8.55 9.68 -10.65
C PRO A 131 8.13 9.03 -9.34
N GLY A 132 9.03 8.18 -8.82
CA GLY A 132 8.88 7.64 -7.48
C GLY A 132 8.94 8.72 -6.40
N PHE A 133 8.37 8.44 -5.23
CA PHE A 133 8.38 9.32 -4.04
C PHE A 133 8.08 10.79 -4.37
N THR A 134 6.94 11.04 -5.02
CA THR A 134 6.62 12.37 -5.56
C THR A 134 5.15 12.71 -5.37
N GLN A 135 4.85 13.99 -5.17
CA GLN A 135 3.50 14.55 -5.22
C GLN A 135 3.34 15.48 -6.43
N LEU A 136 2.21 15.40 -7.09
CA LEU A 136 1.78 16.31 -8.15
C LEU A 136 0.43 16.93 -7.78
N TYR A 137 0.29 18.23 -8.00
CA TYR A 137 -0.91 19.00 -7.73
C TYR A 137 -1.59 19.38 -9.05
N ILE A 138 -2.86 19.03 -9.18
CA ILE A 138 -3.65 19.25 -10.39
C ILE A 138 -4.93 19.97 -10.00
N THR A 139 -5.27 21.03 -10.74
CA THR A 139 -6.62 21.59 -10.79
C THR A 139 -7.34 20.95 -11.98
N PRO A 140 -8.29 20.03 -11.77
CA PRO A 140 -9.03 19.43 -12.87
C PRO A 140 -9.76 20.50 -13.68
N ASN A 141 -9.73 20.40 -15.02
CA ASN A 141 -10.30 21.42 -15.89
C ASN A 141 -11.82 21.62 -15.70
N PHE A 142 -12.53 20.65 -15.15
CA PHE A 142 -13.98 20.74 -14.91
C PHE A 142 -14.38 21.62 -13.73
N VAL A 143 -13.46 21.94 -12.83
CA VAL A 143 -13.78 22.69 -11.61
C VAL A 143 -14.19 24.12 -11.96
N ASN A 144 -15.35 24.56 -11.45
CA ASN A 144 -15.99 25.85 -11.78
C ASN A 144 -16.37 26.01 -13.26
N LYS A 145 -16.50 24.91 -14.02
CA LYS A 145 -16.94 24.96 -15.43
C LYS A 145 -18.07 23.97 -15.65
N GLU A 146 -18.98 24.32 -16.53
CA GLU A 146 -19.86 23.32 -17.12
C GLU A 146 -19.00 22.41 -18.00
N SER A 147 -19.11 21.11 -17.78
CA SER A 147 -18.18 20.14 -18.37
C SER A 147 -18.93 18.93 -18.89
N ILE A 148 -18.52 18.50 -20.08
CA ILE A 148 -19.04 17.32 -20.74
C ILE A 148 -17.89 16.31 -20.88
N TYR A 149 -18.11 15.09 -20.41
CA TYR A 149 -17.16 13.99 -20.54
C TYR A 149 -17.82 12.79 -21.19
N LYS A 150 -17.04 12.09 -22.02
CA LYS A 150 -17.40 10.76 -22.49
C LYS A 150 -17.08 9.74 -21.39
N LEU A 151 -18.07 8.96 -21.01
CA LEU A 151 -17.98 7.87 -20.05
C LEU A 151 -17.42 6.61 -20.72
N GLU A 152 -16.85 5.70 -19.93
CA GLU A 152 -16.32 4.42 -20.42
C GLU A 152 -17.37 3.54 -21.12
N ASN A 153 -18.63 3.63 -20.72
CA ASN A 153 -19.75 2.90 -21.34
C ASN A 153 -20.22 3.52 -22.68
N GLY A 154 -19.61 4.63 -23.12
CA GLY A 154 -19.96 5.33 -24.36
C GLY A 154 -20.93 6.49 -24.18
N ASP A 155 -21.59 6.60 -23.03
CA ASP A 155 -22.51 7.69 -22.71
C ASP A 155 -21.79 9.02 -22.48
N TRP A 156 -22.56 10.10 -22.43
CA TRP A 156 -22.07 11.44 -22.11
C TRP A 156 -22.59 11.88 -20.75
N LEU A 157 -21.70 12.49 -19.97
CA LEU A 157 -22.03 13.09 -18.68
C LEU A 157 -21.79 14.59 -18.76
N SER A 158 -22.86 15.38 -18.58
CA SER A 158 -22.76 16.82 -18.35
C SER A 158 -22.97 17.14 -16.86
N PHE A 159 -22.10 17.98 -16.31
CA PHE A 159 -22.21 18.45 -14.93
C PHE A 159 -21.50 19.77 -14.71
N HIS A 160 -21.88 20.43 -13.61
CA HIS A 160 -21.15 21.57 -13.05
C HIS A 160 -20.76 21.29 -11.59
N ILE A 161 -19.45 21.26 -11.30
CA ILE A 161 -18.93 21.13 -9.93
C ILE A 161 -18.19 22.43 -9.56
N PRO A 162 -18.81 23.34 -8.80
CA PRO A 162 -18.14 24.57 -8.36
C PRO A 162 -17.12 24.28 -7.25
N LYS A 163 -17.41 23.30 -6.40
CA LYS A 163 -16.55 22.91 -5.28
C LYS A 163 -16.49 21.39 -5.18
N MET A 164 -15.30 20.82 -5.31
CA MET A 164 -15.09 19.40 -5.10
C MET A 164 -15.20 19.04 -3.62
N ARG A 165 -15.90 17.93 -3.36
CA ARG A 165 -16.04 17.33 -2.04
C ARG A 165 -15.97 15.82 -2.18
N SER A 166 -15.42 15.14 -1.18
CA SER A 166 -15.32 13.68 -1.16
C SER A 166 -16.69 12.98 -1.17
N SER A 167 -17.74 13.68 -0.76
CA SER A 167 -19.14 13.24 -0.86
C SER A 167 -19.68 13.25 -2.30
N SER A 168 -19.08 14.03 -3.20
CA SER A 168 -19.63 14.33 -4.52
C SER A 168 -18.88 13.63 -5.65
N ILE A 169 -17.55 13.52 -5.51
CA ILE A 169 -16.68 12.96 -6.55
C ILE A 169 -15.67 12.01 -5.91
N GLU A 170 -15.33 10.97 -6.67
CA GLU A 170 -14.28 10.01 -6.36
C GLU A 170 -13.24 10.03 -7.47
N PHE A 171 -11.97 9.86 -7.11
CA PHE A 171 -10.89 9.73 -8.07
C PHE A 171 -10.29 8.34 -7.99
N SER A 172 -9.82 7.87 -9.14
CA SER A 172 -9.02 6.66 -9.24
C SER A 172 -7.89 6.88 -10.23
N VAL A 173 -6.92 5.99 -10.21
CA VAL A 173 -5.75 6.05 -11.08
C VAL A 173 -5.49 4.68 -11.68
N ASP A 174 -5.06 4.69 -12.93
CA ASP A 174 -4.62 3.49 -13.63
C ASP A 174 -3.41 3.78 -14.52
N SER A 175 -2.71 2.73 -14.90
CA SER A 175 -1.61 2.80 -15.86
C SER A 175 -1.39 1.42 -16.48
N ASN A 176 -0.97 1.39 -17.75
CA ASN A 176 -0.56 0.17 -18.43
C ASN A 176 0.93 -0.18 -18.21
N ASP A 177 1.64 0.57 -17.35
CA ASP A 177 3.02 0.30 -16.99
C ASP A 177 3.12 -1.10 -16.34
N PRO A 178 3.93 -2.03 -16.88
CA PRO A 178 4.01 -3.40 -16.38
C PRO A 178 4.39 -3.49 -14.90
N PHE A 179 5.24 -2.58 -14.41
CA PHE A 179 5.62 -2.55 -13.01
C PHE A 179 4.43 -2.11 -12.13
N TYR A 180 3.67 -1.09 -12.57
CA TYR A 180 2.48 -0.67 -11.84
C TYR A 180 1.38 -1.73 -11.84
N ARG A 181 1.12 -2.39 -12.97
CA ARG A 181 0.16 -3.50 -13.05
C ARG A 181 0.53 -4.62 -12.10
N LYS A 182 1.80 -5.01 -12.05
CA LYS A 182 2.30 -6.02 -11.11
C LYS A 182 1.96 -5.67 -9.66
N VAL A 183 2.30 -4.46 -9.20
CA VAL A 183 2.03 -4.09 -7.80
C VAL A 183 0.54 -3.89 -7.52
N LYS A 184 -0.23 -3.33 -8.46
CA LYS A 184 -1.65 -3.05 -8.30
C LYS A 184 -2.50 -4.33 -8.32
N ASP A 185 -2.21 -5.25 -9.23
CA ASP A 185 -3.06 -6.41 -9.50
C ASP A 185 -2.67 -7.64 -8.66
N GLU A 186 -1.39 -7.80 -8.31
CA GLU A 186 -0.91 -8.99 -7.60
C GLU A 186 -0.87 -8.83 -6.08
N ILE A 187 -0.82 -7.60 -5.55
CA ILE A 187 -0.86 -7.34 -4.11
C ILE A 187 -2.31 -7.31 -3.63
N LYS A 188 -2.64 -8.19 -2.68
CA LYS A 188 -3.99 -8.40 -2.14
C LYS A 188 -4.16 -7.86 -0.72
N VAL A 189 -3.05 -7.57 -0.04
CA VAL A 189 -3.06 -7.04 1.32
C VAL A 189 -3.22 -5.53 1.31
N ASP A 190 -4.04 -5.01 2.22
CA ASP A 190 -4.23 -3.58 2.46
C ASP A 190 -3.66 -3.18 3.82
N TRP A 191 -2.33 -3.05 3.88
CA TRP A 191 -1.63 -2.57 5.07
C TRP A 191 -1.48 -1.06 5.02
N TYR A 192 -1.88 -0.38 6.09
CA TYR A 192 -1.63 1.03 6.31
C TYR A 192 -0.28 1.21 6.98
N CYS A 193 0.70 1.66 6.20
CA CYS A 193 2.08 1.83 6.61
C CYS A 193 2.39 3.29 6.92
N PHE A 194 3.03 3.53 8.05
CA PHE A 194 3.49 4.85 8.48
C PHE A 194 4.78 4.71 9.29
N PHE A 195 5.51 5.80 9.48
CA PHE A 195 6.83 5.74 10.11
C PHE A 195 6.76 6.16 11.59
N GLY A 196 7.31 5.32 12.46
CA GLY A 196 7.25 5.53 13.90
C GLY A 196 8.13 6.69 14.37
N LYS A 197 7.61 7.50 15.31
CA LYS A 197 8.35 8.59 15.95
C LYS A 197 9.26 8.08 17.07
N TYR A 198 10.20 7.21 16.71
CA TYR A 198 11.16 6.64 17.64
C TYR A 198 12.49 7.41 17.64
N ASN A 199 13.10 7.60 18.81
CA ASN A 199 14.34 8.35 18.98
C ASN A 199 15.16 7.98 20.23
N GLN A 200 14.90 6.83 20.85
CA GLN A 200 15.50 6.44 22.12
C GLN A 200 15.65 4.92 22.27
N ALA A 201 16.53 4.51 23.17
CA ALA A 201 16.81 3.10 23.52
C ALA A 201 17.13 2.25 22.27
N ASN A 202 16.29 1.26 21.98
CA ASN A 202 16.48 0.28 20.91
C ASN A 202 16.19 0.81 19.51
N TRP A 203 15.86 2.11 19.37
CA TRP A 203 15.35 2.68 18.12
C TRP A 203 16.18 3.84 17.59
N GLY A 204 16.47 3.79 16.28
CA GLY A 204 16.99 4.89 15.50
C GLY A 204 15.87 5.82 14.99
N ARG A 205 16.23 7.08 14.73
CA ARG A 205 15.34 8.04 14.05
C ARG A 205 15.26 7.71 12.57
N ILE A 206 14.07 7.40 12.09
CA ILE A 206 13.88 7.19 10.66
C ILE A 206 14.21 8.45 9.85
N ASN A 207 14.96 8.25 8.77
CA ASN A 207 15.26 9.29 7.79
C ASN A 207 14.78 8.88 6.40
N ALA A 208 14.94 9.78 5.44
CA ALA A 208 14.43 9.61 4.09
C ALA A 208 14.96 8.34 3.38
N LEU A 209 16.22 7.96 3.61
CA LEU A 209 16.82 6.78 2.97
C LEU A 209 16.16 5.49 3.46
N TYR A 210 16.04 5.32 4.77
CA TYR A 210 15.36 4.19 5.38
C TYR A 210 13.88 4.15 5.05
N ALA A 211 13.22 5.32 5.01
CA ALA A 211 11.81 5.39 4.64
C ALA A 211 11.57 4.91 3.20
N ARG A 212 12.41 5.31 2.24
CA ARG A 212 12.34 4.84 0.84
C ARG A 212 12.54 3.33 0.74
N GLU A 213 13.54 2.81 1.43
CA GLU A 213 13.87 1.39 1.41
C GLU A 213 12.81 0.53 2.13
N TRP A 214 12.21 1.04 3.20
CA TRP A 214 11.04 0.43 3.83
C TRP A 214 9.89 0.24 2.84
N VAL A 215 9.61 1.22 1.98
CA VAL A 215 8.56 1.06 0.95
C VAL A 215 8.91 -0.08 0.01
N VAL A 216 10.17 -0.22 -0.39
CA VAL A 216 10.64 -1.34 -1.22
C VAL A 216 10.42 -2.69 -0.52
N MET A 217 10.89 -2.81 0.71
CA MET A 217 10.79 -4.03 1.51
C MET A 217 9.32 -4.43 1.75
N ILE A 218 8.48 -3.49 2.15
CA ILE A 218 7.04 -3.72 2.35
C ILE A 218 6.34 -4.09 1.06
N THR A 219 6.70 -3.48 -0.09
CA THR A 219 6.09 -3.85 -1.38
C THR A 219 6.44 -5.29 -1.76
N ASN A 220 7.70 -5.69 -1.61
CA ASN A 220 8.10 -7.08 -1.85
C ASN A 220 7.42 -8.04 -0.87
N TRP A 221 7.33 -7.67 0.41
CA TRP A 221 6.63 -8.47 1.43
C TRP A 221 5.15 -8.66 1.10
N ALA A 222 4.46 -7.56 0.78
CA ALA A 222 3.05 -7.55 0.39
C ALA A 222 2.80 -8.41 -0.86
N TYR A 223 3.68 -8.32 -1.86
CA TYR A 223 3.65 -9.17 -3.04
C TYR A 223 3.84 -10.65 -2.70
N MET A 224 4.87 -10.98 -1.91
CA MET A 224 5.17 -12.35 -1.51
C MET A 224 3.96 -12.99 -0.82
N VAL A 225 3.37 -12.35 0.17
CA VAL A 225 2.24 -12.93 0.90
C VAL A 225 0.97 -13.03 0.04
N SER A 226 0.85 -12.20 -1.00
CA SER A 226 -0.29 -12.21 -1.92
C SER A 226 -0.13 -13.22 -3.07
N SER A 227 1.07 -13.77 -3.25
CA SER A 227 1.41 -14.68 -4.34
C SER A 227 0.61 -15.99 -4.28
N PRO A 228 0.31 -16.59 -5.45
CA PRO A 228 -0.30 -17.92 -5.48
C PRO A 228 0.59 -18.98 -4.80
N GLU A 229 1.92 -18.86 -4.89
CA GLU A 229 2.86 -19.73 -4.19
C GLU A 229 2.66 -19.69 -2.67
N MET A 230 2.43 -18.50 -2.10
CA MET A 230 2.19 -18.37 -0.68
C MET A 230 0.89 -19.05 -0.27
N LYS A 231 -0.19 -18.83 -1.02
CA LYS A 231 -1.47 -19.49 -0.78
C LYS A 231 -1.30 -21.01 -0.81
N HIS A 232 -0.63 -21.53 -1.85
CA HIS A 232 -0.37 -22.96 -2.01
C HIS A 232 0.47 -23.51 -0.88
N LEU A 233 1.54 -22.80 -0.49
CA LEU A 233 2.41 -23.16 0.62
C LEU A 233 1.61 -23.28 1.91
N MET A 234 0.80 -22.27 2.26
CA MET A 234 0.02 -22.31 3.50
C MET A 234 -1.05 -23.40 3.47
N TYR A 235 -1.73 -23.58 2.35
CA TYR A 235 -2.79 -24.59 2.22
C TYR A 235 -2.26 -26.03 2.25
N ASN A 236 -0.96 -26.22 1.97
CA ASN A 236 -0.31 -27.52 1.88
C ASN A 236 0.99 -27.57 2.71
N TYR A 237 1.04 -26.86 3.83
CA TYR A 237 2.29 -26.57 4.55
C TYR A 237 3.10 -27.82 4.86
N GLN A 238 2.46 -28.87 5.39
CA GLN A 238 3.13 -30.13 5.68
C GLN A 238 3.74 -30.78 4.45
N LYS A 239 3.02 -30.79 3.32
CA LYS A 239 3.50 -31.40 2.06
C LYS A 239 4.68 -30.61 1.48
N VAL A 240 4.59 -29.28 1.51
CA VAL A 240 5.59 -28.39 0.91
C VAL A 240 6.85 -28.31 1.77
N MET A 241 6.67 -28.08 3.07
CA MET A 241 7.75 -27.75 4.01
C MET A 241 8.26 -28.96 4.81
N ASP A 242 7.54 -30.08 4.83
CA ASP A 242 7.86 -31.26 5.65
C ASP A 242 7.91 -30.93 7.14
N GLY A 243 6.91 -30.18 7.57
CA GLY A 243 6.75 -29.77 8.96
C GLY A 243 5.45 -29.04 9.19
N HIS A 244 5.37 -28.29 10.28
CA HIS A 244 4.10 -27.71 10.72
C HIS A 244 4.30 -26.34 11.33
N ILE A 245 3.29 -25.47 11.24
CA ILE A 245 3.25 -24.27 12.07
C ILE A 245 2.74 -24.66 13.47
N THR A 246 3.28 -24.06 14.52
CA THR A 246 2.79 -24.19 15.90
C THR A 246 2.12 -22.92 16.40
N ASN A 247 1.13 -23.06 17.28
CA ASN A 247 0.57 -21.92 18.02
C ASN A 247 1.44 -21.53 19.23
N ASN A 248 0.97 -20.59 20.05
CA ASN A 248 1.70 -20.08 21.22
C ASN A 248 1.82 -21.10 22.37
N GLU A 249 1.04 -22.18 22.34
CA GLU A 249 1.12 -23.30 23.28
C GLU A 249 1.99 -24.45 22.72
N GLY A 250 2.63 -24.27 21.56
CA GLY A 250 3.45 -25.28 20.89
C GLY A 250 2.64 -26.36 20.17
N ARG A 251 1.30 -26.24 20.11
CA ARG A 251 0.43 -27.17 19.38
C ARG A 251 0.56 -26.94 17.89
N LYS A 252 0.75 -28.02 17.13
CA LYS A 252 0.74 -28.00 15.66
C LYS A 252 -0.63 -27.57 15.13
N LEU A 253 -0.62 -26.68 14.15
CA LEU A 253 -1.82 -26.25 13.45
C LEU A 253 -2.33 -27.35 12.51
N THR A 254 -3.66 -27.47 12.40
CA THR A 254 -4.32 -28.33 11.41
C THR A 254 -4.28 -27.70 10.02
N GLU A 255 -4.60 -28.44 8.96
CA GLU A 255 -4.69 -27.87 7.61
C GLU A 255 -5.72 -26.73 7.51
N GLU A 256 -6.87 -26.88 8.17
CA GLU A 256 -7.90 -25.84 8.23
C GLU A 256 -7.39 -24.58 8.95
N GLU A 257 -6.63 -24.75 10.04
CA GLU A 257 -6.01 -23.64 10.76
C GLU A 257 -4.94 -22.93 9.92
N HIS A 258 -4.16 -23.65 9.09
CA HIS A 258 -3.24 -23.01 8.15
C HIS A 258 -3.96 -22.18 7.10
N ARG A 259 -5.08 -22.69 6.54
CA ARG A 259 -5.93 -21.94 5.60
C ARG A 259 -6.49 -20.68 6.25
N SER A 260 -7.05 -20.82 7.45
CA SER A 260 -7.59 -19.69 8.22
C SER A 260 -6.50 -18.67 8.59
N LEU A 261 -5.30 -19.12 8.97
CA LEU A 261 -4.14 -18.25 9.22
C LEU A 261 -3.79 -17.42 7.96
N TYR A 262 -3.82 -18.04 6.78
CA TYR A 262 -3.59 -17.33 5.53
C TYR A 262 -4.71 -16.34 5.20
N ASP A 263 -5.94 -16.83 5.06
CA ASP A 263 -7.08 -16.05 4.54
C ASP A 263 -7.54 -14.97 5.52
N ASN A 264 -7.58 -15.26 6.82
CA ASN A 264 -8.20 -14.40 7.83
C ASN A 264 -7.20 -13.59 8.67
N ASN A 265 -5.90 -13.91 8.61
CA ASN A 265 -4.90 -13.25 9.46
C ASN A 265 -3.75 -12.62 8.65
N ILE A 266 -3.05 -13.38 7.81
CA ILE A 266 -1.95 -12.89 6.97
C ILE A 266 -2.47 -11.87 5.95
N LEU A 267 -3.58 -12.20 5.26
CA LEU A 267 -4.16 -11.31 4.24
C LEU A 267 -4.97 -10.14 4.83
N ARG A 268 -5.16 -10.10 6.15
CA ARG A 268 -5.99 -9.08 6.81
C ARG A 268 -5.37 -7.68 6.69
N SER A 269 -6.20 -6.67 6.50
CA SER A 269 -5.80 -5.26 6.62
C SER A 269 -5.27 -4.95 8.02
N ARG A 270 -4.16 -4.22 8.08
CA ARG A 270 -3.39 -3.99 9.32
C ARG A 270 -2.67 -2.65 9.29
N ASN A 271 -2.35 -2.12 10.46
CA ASN A 271 -1.49 -0.95 10.61
C ASN A 271 -0.06 -1.41 10.88
N LEU A 272 0.91 -0.83 10.17
CA LEU A 272 2.33 -1.11 10.34
C LEU A 272 3.09 0.20 10.58
N ARG A 273 3.58 0.36 11.80
CA ARG A 273 4.44 1.44 12.26
C ARG A 273 5.89 1.03 12.07
N LEU A 274 6.43 1.47 10.95
CA LEU A 274 7.76 1.13 10.47
C LEU A 274 8.83 1.88 11.26
N GLY A 275 9.86 1.18 11.71
CA GLY A 275 10.95 1.78 12.47
C GLY A 275 12.33 1.20 12.11
N ILE A 276 13.36 1.75 12.73
CA ILE A 276 14.73 1.24 12.61
C ILE A 276 15.16 0.81 13.99
N THR A 277 15.51 -0.46 14.16
CA THR A 277 16.05 -0.95 15.42
C THR A 277 17.57 -0.86 15.44
N MET A 278 18.13 -0.87 16.64
CA MET A 278 19.57 -0.75 16.92
C MET A 278 20.04 -1.87 17.84
N ILE A 279 19.51 -3.08 17.67
CA ILE A 279 19.66 -4.20 18.62
C ILE A 279 20.25 -5.47 18.00
N GLY A 280 20.62 -5.44 16.73
CA GLY A 280 21.11 -6.58 15.97
C GLY A 280 20.02 -7.43 15.31
N GLY A 281 18.75 -7.02 15.37
CA GLY A 281 17.60 -7.82 14.97
C GLY A 281 16.39 -6.98 14.56
N GLY A 282 15.22 -7.30 15.10
CA GLY A 282 13.99 -6.55 14.87
C GLY A 282 13.15 -6.42 16.13
N LEU A 283 12.11 -5.59 16.04
CA LEU A 283 11.08 -5.46 17.06
C LEU A 283 9.72 -5.40 16.38
N GLY A 284 8.90 -6.41 16.67
CA GLY A 284 7.54 -6.55 16.17
C GLY A 284 6.52 -6.73 17.29
N GLY A 285 5.28 -6.32 17.02
CA GLY A 285 4.16 -6.58 17.93
C GLY A 285 3.08 -5.51 17.86
N GLY A 286 1.82 -5.93 17.81
CA GLY A 286 0.71 -4.98 17.59
C GLY A 286 0.84 -4.30 16.23
N ASP A 287 1.03 -2.97 16.23
CA ASP A 287 1.32 -2.20 15.02
C ASP A 287 2.82 -1.94 14.82
N VAL A 288 3.70 -2.30 15.76
CA VAL A 288 5.14 -2.04 15.67
C VAL A 288 5.80 -3.02 14.70
N TYR A 289 6.61 -2.51 13.77
CA TYR A 289 7.39 -3.32 12.84
C TYR A 289 8.72 -2.64 12.51
N GLY A 290 9.79 -3.01 13.22
CA GLY A 290 11.12 -2.45 13.09
C GLY A 290 12.16 -3.50 12.80
N VAL A 291 13.18 -3.13 12.02
CA VAL A 291 14.36 -3.98 11.76
C VAL A 291 15.65 -3.16 11.77
N ASP A 292 16.76 -3.85 11.94
CA ASP A 292 18.08 -3.26 11.96
C ASP A 292 18.58 -2.85 10.56
N THR A 293 19.59 -1.98 10.53
CA THR A 293 20.13 -1.37 9.31
C THR A 293 20.56 -2.38 8.25
N TRP A 294 21.08 -3.54 8.65
CA TRP A 294 21.64 -4.49 7.70
C TRP A 294 20.58 -5.18 6.82
N MET A 295 19.32 -5.22 7.26
CA MET A 295 18.21 -5.75 6.45
C MET A 295 17.90 -4.86 5.25
N PHE A 296 18.06 -3.54 5.39
CA PHE A 296 17.74 -2.55 4.36
C PHE A 296 18.58 -2.67 3.09
N TYR A 297 19.78 -3.25 3.16
CA TYR A 297 20.59 -3.52 1.97
C TYR A 297 20.73 -5.01 1.63
N SER A 298 20.48 -5.92 2.57
CA SER A 298 20.67 -7.36 2.33
C SER A 298 19.42 -8.08 1.83
N HIS A 299 18.22 -7.52 2.00
CA HIS A 299 16.94 -8.18 1.65
C HIS A 299 16.87 -8.66 0.19
N TYR A 300 17.54 -7.96 -0.74
CA TYR A 300 17.63 -8.35 -2.14
C TYR A 300 18.29 -9.72 -2.38
N TYR A 301 19.19 -10.17 -1.49
CA TYR A 301 20.16 -11.23 -1.79
C TYR A 301 19.78 -12.63 -1.28
N SER A 302 18.64 -12.77 -0.56
CA SER A 302 18.11 -14.07 -0.05
C SER A 302 19.16 -14.97 0.62
N LEU A 303 19.99 -14.37 1.47
CA LEU A 303 20.93 -15.12 2.29
C LEU A 303 20.18 -16.15 3.16
N PRO A 304 20.77 -17.33 3.41
CA PRO A 304 20.22 -18.27 4.39
C PRO A 304 20.00 -17.57 5.74
N GLY A 305 18.75 -17.51 6.20
CA GLY A 305 18.35 -17.14 7.56
C GLY A 305 18.52 -15.69 8.01
N ALA A 306 18.76 -14.73 7.10
CA ALA A 306 19.14 -13.38 7.52
C ALA A 306 17.97 -12.36 7.44
N PRO A 307 17.75 -11.58 6.36
CA PRO A 307 16.83 -10.45 6.43
C PRO A 307 15.36 -10.84 6.44
N TRP A 308 14.96 -11.79 5.58
CA TRP A 308 13.57 -12.25 5.50
C TRP A 308 13.18 -13.14 6.65
N GLU A 309 14.14 -13.76 7.33
CA GLU A 309 13.86 -14.49 8.56
C GLU A 309 13.38 -13.54 9.65
N ILE A 310 14.16 -12.47 9.90
CA ILE A 310 13.82 -11.49 10.93
C ILE A 310 12.58 -10.68 10.56
N LEU A 311 12.43 -10.24 9.30
CA LEU A 311 11.19 -9.60 8.87
C LEU A 311 9.96 -10.48 9.13
N SER A 312 10.06 -11.77 8.80
CA SER A 312 8.97 -12.73 9.00
C SER A 312 8.72 -13.06 10.47
N HIS A 313 9.79 -13.07 11.27
CA HIS A 313 9.75 -13.22 12.73
C HIS A 313 8.96 -12.06 13.37
N GLU A 314 9.37 -10.83 13.08
CA GLU A 314 8.70 -9.64 13.64
C GLU A 314 7.26 -9.52 13.13
N PHE A 315 7.02 -9.91 11.87
CA PHE A 315 5.65 -10.00 11.37
C PHE A 315 4.84 -11.09 12.09
N GLY A 316 5.46 -12.20 12.51
CA GLY A 316 4.84 -13.18 13.40
C GLY A 316 4.31 -12.57 14.69
N HIS A 317 5.07 -11.65 15.30
CA HIS A 317 4.60 -10.87 16.45
C HIS A 317 3.43 -9.94 16.11
N VAL A 318 3.46 -9.29 14.94
CA VAL A 318 2.32 -8.49 14.43
C VAL A 318 1.06 -9.36 14.26
N LEU A 319 1.22 -10.64 13.90
CA LEU A 319 0.12 -11.60 13.78
C LEU A 319 -0.40 -12.14 15.13
N GLY A 320 0.27 -11.82 16.25
CA GLY A 320 -0.11 -12.24 17.60
C GLY A 320 0.62 -13.49 18.11
N TYR A 321 1.64 -13.96 17.39
CA TYR A 321 2.46 -15.08 17.85
C TYR A 321 3.59 -14.60 18.76
N ASN A 322 3.95 -15.41 19.74
CA ASN A 322 5.07 -15.18 20.64
C ASN A 322 6.21 -16.18 20.37
N HIS A 323 7.27 -16.07 21.15
CA HIS A 323 8.49 -16.89 21.03
C HIS A 323 8.29 -18.39 21.25
N SER A 324 7.14 -18.85 21.72
CA SER A 324 6.80 -20.27 21.85
C SER A 324 6.30 -20.89 20.53
N SER A 325 6.01 -20.06 19.52
CA SER A 325 5.56 -20.49 18.19
C SER A 325 6.68 -20.39 17.15
N ASN A 326 6.67 -21.32 16.20
CA ASN A 326 7.55 -21.26 15.03
C ASN A 326 7.14 -20.27 13.94
N MET A 327 6.10 -19.47 14.20
CA MET A 327 5.84 -18.22 13.50
C MET A 327 6.85 -17.13 13.84
N THR A 328 7.49 -17.20 15.02
CA THR A 328 8.55 -16.28 15.42
C THR A 328 9.86 -17.05 15.51
N TYR A 329 9.95 -18.13 16.28
CA TYR A 329 11.14 -18.96 16.37
C TYR A 329 10.90 -20.39 15.89
N GLY A 330 11.43 -20.73 14.72
CA GLY A 330 11.33 -22.08 14.18
C GLY A 330 12.68 -22.63 13.82
N GLY A 331 12.95 -23.88 14.17
CA GLY A 331 14.07 -24.63 13.63
C GLY A 331 13.87 -24.91 12.13
N HIS A 332 14.10 -26.15 11.71
CA HIS A 332 14.21 -26.49 10.29
C HIS A 332 12.90 -26.48 9.47
N ASP A 333 11.73 -26.21 10.03
CA ASP A 333 10.45 -26.25 9.33
C ASP A 333 9.53 -25.03 9.60
N GLY A 334 10.04 -24.03 10.29
CA GLY A 334 9.26 -22.86 10.71
C GLY A 334 8.96 -21.84 9.61
N TRP A 335 7.92 -21.05 9.86
CA TRP A 335 7.49 -19.94 9.00
C TRP A 335 8.63 -18.92 8.81
N ALA A 336 9.16 -18.41 9.93
CA ALA A 336 10.11 -17.31 9.91
C ALA A 336 11.46 -17.75 9.34
N SER A 337 12.00 -18.85 9.85
CA SER A 337 13.36 -19.29 9.53
C SER A 337 13.52 -20.00 8.18
N ARG A 338 12.44 -20.56 7.63
CA ARG A 338 12.50 -21.35 6.39
C ARG A 338 11.49 -20.93 5.35
N ALA A 339 10.19 -21.02 5.64
CA ALA A 339 9.15 -20.87 4.62
C ALA A 339 9.26 -19.53 3.89
N MET A 340 9.36 -18.42 4.64
CA MET A 340 9.38 -17.08 4.06
C MET A 340 10.72 -16.74 3.37
N PRO A 341 11.90 -17.03 3.95
CA PRO A 341 13.18 -16.90 3.23
C PRO A 341 13.24 -17.72 1.95
N TRP A 342 12.72 -18.95 1.95
CA TRP A 342 12.70 -19.80 0.76
C TRP A 342 11.71 -19.31 -0.29
N LEU A 343 10.54 -18.83 0.12
CA LEU A 343 9.58 -18.21 -0.80
C LEU A 343 10.17 -16.97 -1.46
N HIS A 344 10.83 -16.09 -0.69
CA HIS A 344 11.53 -14.95 -1.26
C HIS A 344 12.60 -15.41 -2.26
N HIS A 345 13.43 -16.38 -1.88
CA HIS A 345 14.48 -16.93 -2.73
C HIS A 345 13.94 -17.46 -4.06
N TYR A 346 12.86 -18.25 -4.01
CA TYR A 346 12.17 -18.81 -5.17
C TYR A 346 11.62 -17.70 -6.09
N LEU A 347 10.83 -16.77 -5.55
CA LEU A 347 10.23 -15.68 -6.31
C LEU A 347 11.28 -14.73 -6.90
N ARG A 348 12.39 -14.50 -6.19
CA ARG A 348 13.52 -13.73 -6.69
C ARG A 348 14.19 -14.42 -7.87
N LYS A 349 14.49 -15.72 -7.79
CA LYS A 349 15.06 -16.49 -8.91
C LYS A 349 14.14 -16.48 -10.14
N ALA A 350 12.84 -16.56 -9.91
CA ALA A 350 11.82 -16.43 -10.94
C ALA A 350 11.62 -14.99 -11.46
N GLN A 351 12.39 -14.01 -10.97
CA GLN A 351 12.27 -12.58 -11.33
C GLN A 351 10.86 -12.00 -11.12
N ARG A 352 10.13 -12.54 -10.12
CA ARG A 352 8.73 -12.19 -9.88
C ARG A 352 8.54 -11.00 -8.97
N LEU A 353 9.42 -10.81 -7.99
CA LEU A 353 9.29 -9.72 -7.01
C LEU A 353 9.27 -8.33 -7.70
N PRO A 354 8.49 -7.35 -7.19
CA PRO A 354 8.42 -6.01 -7.73
C PRO A 354 9.77 -5.27 -7.78
N TYR A 355 10.57 -5.42 -6.72
CA TYR A 355 11.87 -4.78 -6.58
C TYR A 355 12.98 -5.81 -6.34
N LEU A 356 13.78 -6.04 -7.38
CA LEU A 356 14.92 -6.98 -7.33
C LEU A 356 16.27 -6.26 -7.39
N ASP A 357 16.26 -5.02 -7.90
CA ASP A 357 17.47 -4.26 -8.15
C ASP A 357 17.83 -3.41 -6.93
N PRO A 358 18.94 -3.70 -6.22
CA PRO A 358 19.42 -2.91 -5.10
C PRO A 358 19.75 -1.45 -5.47
N LYS A 359 19.90 -1.14 -6.77
CA LYS A 359 20.11 0.22 -7.28
C LYS A 359 18.83 1.04 -7.39
N THR A 360 17.65 0.48 -7.11
CA THR A 360 16.38 1.21 -7.18
C THR A 360 16.38 2.42 -6.23
N VAL A 361 16.69 2.21 -4.96
CA VAL A 361 16.93 3.28 -3.97
C VAL A 361 18.43 3.52 -3.80
N ASP A 362 19.25 2.49 -4.06
CA ASP A 362 20.70 2.50 -3.92
C ASP A 362 21.13 2.76 -2.46
N PHE A 363 20.45 2.11 -1.51
CA PHE A 363 20.63 2.28 -0.06
C PHE A 363 22.09 2.16 0.39
N ALA A 364 22.83 1.21 -0.19
CA ALA A 364 24.23 0.93 0.13
C ALA A 364 25.24 1.85 -0.58
N ASN A 365 24.78 2.88 -1.30
CA ASN A 365 25.69 3.80 -1.99
C ASN A 365 26.51 4.62 -0.99
N GLN A 366 27.82 4.73 -1.22
CA GLN A 366 28.75 5.50 -0.39
C GLN A 366 28.34 6.98 -0.24
N LYS A 367 27.65 7.56 -1.22
CA LYS A 367 27.14 8.94 -1.14
C LYS A 367 26.08 9.14 -0.04
N TYR A 368 25.48 8.05 0.46
CA TYR A 368 24.49 8.08 1.52
C TYR A 368 25.03 7.63 2.87
N LYS A 369 26.36 7.47 3.03
CA LYS A 369 26.98 7.03 4.29
C LYS A 369 26.52 7.84 5.51
N ASP A 370 26.28 9.13 5.35
CA ASP A 370 25.88 10.04 6.43
C ASP A 370 24.40 9.88 6.84
N PHE A 371 23.61 9.17 6.03
CA PHE A 371 22.25 8.76 6.39
C PHE A 371 22.24 7.46 7.19
N LEU A 372 23.31 6.65 7.15
CA LEU A 372 23.30 5.30 7.72
C LEU A 372 23.63 5.30 9.21
N TYR A 373 22.95 4.44 9.96
CA TYR A 373 23.26 4.17 11.37
C TYR A 373 24.47 3.26 11.55
N ASN A 374 24.70 2.35 10.61
CA ASN A 374 25.77 1.34 10.64
C ASN A 374 26.43 1.25 9.27
N THR A 375 27.69 0.80 9.23
CA THR A 375 28.40 0.54 7.97
C THR A 375 27.74 -0.60 7.18
N VAL A 376 27.85 -0.53 5.86
CA VAL A 376 27.37 -1.59 4.97
C VAL A 376 28.37 -2.76 5.02
N ASN A 377 27.87 -3.95 5.32
CA ASN A 377 28.64 -5.18 5.25
C ASN A 377 28.40 -5.85 3.90
N GLU A 378 29.39 -5.77 3.01
CA GLU A 378 29.31 -6.34 1.66
C GLU A 378 29.16 -7.87 1.65
N ASN A 379 29.59 -8.57 2.70
CA ASN A 379 29.40 -10.02 2.82
C ASN A 379 27.91 -10.39 2.95
N LEU A 380 27.05 -9.45 3.37
CA LEU A 380 25.61 -9.63 3.44
C LEU A 380 24.89 -9.31 2.10
N ARG A 381 25.64 -9.00 1.04
CA ARG A 381 25.12 -8.64 -0.29
C ARG A 381 25.46 -9.70 -1.33
N VAL A 382 25.39 -10.96 -0.94
CA VAL A 382 25.76 -12.11 -1.76
C VAL A 382 24.55 -12.96 -2.05
N TYR A 383 24.29 -13.22 -3.34
CA TYR A 383 23.19 -14.07 -3.76
C TYR A 383 23.44 -15.53 -3.38
N ARG A 384 22.43 -16.13 -2.75
CA ARG A 384 22.37 -17.59 -2.60
C ARG A 384 22.18 -18.27 -3.95
N GLY A 385 23.03 -19.26 -4.26
CA GLY A 385 23.01 -20.02 -5.52
C GLY A 385 22.47 -21.46 -5.41
N ASP A 386 22.38 -22.03 -4.22
CA ASP A 386 21.86 -23.39 -4.03
C ASP A 386 20.33 -23.44 -4.11
N GLU A 387 19.83 -24.66 -4.29
CA GLU A 387 18.41 -24.95 -4.46
C GLU A 387 17.78 -25.33 -3.12
N THR A 388 16.69 -24.65 -2.77
CA THR A 388 15.90 -24.93 -1.56
C THR A 388 14.92 -26.09 -1.80
N ARG A 389 14.36 -26.64 -0.72
CA ARG A 389 13.27 -27.63 -0.85
C ARG A 389 12.07 -27.04 -1.59
N LEU A 390 11.76 -25.76 -1.36
CA LEU A 390 10.64 -25.08 -2.03
C LEU A 390 10.87 -24.99 -3.54
N ASP A 391 12.11 -24.69 -3.97
CA ASP A 391 12.46 -24.72 -5.39
C ASP A 391 12.22 -26.11 -6.01
N LYS A 392 12.68 -27.18 -5.34
CA LYS A 392 12.48 -28.57 -5.79
C LYS A 392 11.00 -28.92 -5.88
N TYR A 393 10.24 -28.60 -4.84
CA TYR A 393 8.82 -28.87 -4.78
C TYR A 393 8.07 -28.27 -5.97
N PHE A 394 8.27 -26.99 -6.26
CA PHE A 394 7.56 -26.34 -7.37
C PHE A 394 8.04 -26.80 -8.75
N LYS A 395 9.30 -27.21 -8.89
CA LYS A 395 9.82 -27.84 -10.12
C LYS A 395 9.20 -29.21 -10.39
N GLU A 396 9.02 -30.01 -9.35
CA GLU A 396 8.48 -31.37 -9.45
C GLU A 396 6.95 -31.39 -9.58
N ASN A 397 6.25 -30.33 -9.15
CA ASN A 397 4.79 -30.26 -9.12
C ASN A 397 4.24 -29.18 -10.06
N LEU A 398 4.55 -29.25 -11.37
CA LEU A 398 4.23 -28.18 -12.34
C LEU A 398 2.74 -27.74 -12.40
N ASN A 399 1.81 -28.59 -11.97
CA ASN A 399 0.37 -28.30 -11.95
C ASN A 399 -0.13 -27.80 -10.58
N TRP A 400 0.76 -27.31 -9.71
CA TRP A 400 0.41 -26.84 -8.36
C TRP A 400 -0.56 -25.65 -8.36
N ASN A 401 -0.66 -24.92 -9.47
CA ASN A 401 -1.46 -23.72 -9.66
C ASN A 401 -2.69 -23.92 -10.58
N ASN A 402 -3.02 -25.15 -10.97
CA ASN A 402 -4.19 -25.48 -11.79
C ASN A 402 -5.48 -25.62 -10.98
#